data_AF-A0A2D7FMR1-F1
#
_entry.id   AF-A0A2D7FMR1-F1
#
_cell.length_a   1.000
_cell.length_b   1.000
_cell.length_c   1.000
_cell.angle_alpha   90.00
_cell.angle_beta   90.00
_cell.angle_gamma   90.00
#
_symmetry.space_group_name_H-M   'P 1'
#
loop_
_entity.id
_entity.type
_entity.pdbx_description
1 polymer ?
#
loop_
_entity_poly.entity_id
_entity_poly.type
_entity_poly.pdbx_seq_one_letter_code
_entity_poly.pdbx_strand_id
1 'polypeptide(L)'
;MSERAPLPCPEMQDIREQIDALDKRLVALLAERQKLIAAAGKVKPSRDMVRDEARIEEVIALVLAEAETAGLAGGNAAPGWGGVIEKKNPYEKRVGC
;
A
#
# COMPACT_ATOMS: atom_id res chain seq x y z
N MET A 1 12.63 -4.42 23.78
CA MET A 1 11.86 -3.22 23.36
C MET A 1 12.88 -2.23 22.85
N SER A 2 12.76 -1.80 21.59
CA SER A 2 13.78 -0.90 21.03
C SER A 2 13.56 0.49 21.60
N GLU A 3 14.52 0.97 22.38
CA GLU A 3 14.48 2.32 22.92
C GLU A 3 14.67 3.33 21.78
N ARG A 4 13.78 4.32 21.71
CA ARG A 4 13.76 5.30 20.61
C ARG A 4 14.95 6.23 20.77
N ALA A 5 15.68 6.51 19.68
CA ALA A 5 16.82 7.42 19.74
C ALA A 5 16.41 8.78 20.33
N PRO A 6 17.28 9.41 21.16
CA PRO A 6 17.02 10.70 21.79
C PRO A 6 16.57 11.73 20.76
N LEU A 7 15.59 12.55 21.14
CA LEU A 7 15.04 13.56 20.25
C LEU A 7 15.89 14.84 20.29
N PRO A 8 16.11 15.49 19.13
CA PRO A 8 16.87 16.74 19.07
C PRO A 8 16.08 17.92 19.67
N CYS A 9 14.76 17.83 19.74
CA CYS A 9 13.88 18.80 20.40
C CYS A 9 12.51 18.16 20.76
N PRO A 10 11.74 18.72 21.71
CA PRO A 10 10.43 18.20 22.13
C PRO A 10 9.40 18.09 20.99
N GLU A 11 9.42 19.01 20.03
CA GLU A 11 8.50 19.05 18.88
C GLU A 11 8.63 17.80 17.99
N MET A 12 9.81 17.17 17.97
CA MET A 12 10.02 15.92 17.24
C MET A 12 9.26 14.74 17.85
N GLN A 13 8.84 14.83 19.12
CA GLN A 13 7.98 13.81 19.72
C GLN A 13 6.58 13.89 19.10
N ASP A 14 6.00 15.08 19.09
CA ASP A 14 4.67 15.32 18.53
C ASP A 14 4.62 15.01 17.03
N ILE A 15 5.68 15.35 16.28
CA ILE A 15 5.80 15.01 14.86
C ILE A 15 5.83 13.48 14.68
N ARG A 16 6.60 12.74 15.49
CA ARG A 16 6.65 11.27 15.40
C ARG A 16 5.31 10.64 15.73
N GLU A 17 4.58 11.15 16.73
CA GLU A 17 3.25 10.64 17.07
C GLU A 17 2.23 10.87 15.95
N GLN A 18 2.31 12.02 15.28
CA GLN A 18 1.49 12.31 14.10
C GLN A 18 1.82 11.38 12.92
N ILE A 19 3.10 11.12 12.68
CA ILE A 19 3.55 10.15 11.66
C ILE A 19 3.07 8.74 12.02
N ASP A 20 3.26 8.30 13.27
CA ASP A 20 2.82 6.98 13.75
C ASP A 20 1.29 6.81 13.57
N ALA A 21 0.51 7.87 13.80
CA ALA A 21 -0.93 7.86 13.60
C ALA A 21 -1.31 7.79 12.10
N LEU A 22 -0.59 8.50 11.23
CA LEU A 22 -0.78 8.44 9.79
C LEU A 22 -0.46 7.05 9.24
N ASP A 23 0.65 6.46 9.67
CA ASP A 23 1.09 5.12 9.24
C ASP A 23 0.06 4.04 9.59
N LYS A 24 -0.57 4.13 10.76
CA LYS A 24 -1.68 3.24 11.14
C LYS A 24 -2.87 3.35 10.19
N ARG A 25 -3.21 4.57 9.74
CA ARG A 25 -4.29 4.78 8.77
C ARG A 25 -3.92 4.24 7.40
N LEU A 26 -2.67 4.44 6.96
CA LEU A 26 -2.16 3.87 5.71
C LEU A 26 -2.26 2.34 5.72
N VAL A 27 -1.85 1.68 6.81
CA VAL A 27 -1.97 0.22 6.95
C VAL A 27 -3.44 -0.24 6.84
N ALA A 28 -4.38 0.48 7.47
CA ALA A 28 -5.81 0.15 7.38
C ALA A 28 -6.34 0.26 5.94
N LEU A 29 -5.99 1.34 5.23
CA LEU A 29 -6.37 1.55 3.83
C LEU A 29 -5.78 0.47 2.91
N LEU A 30 -4.52 0.09 3.13
CA LEU A 30 -3.87 -0.98 2.38
C LEU A 30 -4.52 -2.35 2.63
N ALA A 31 -4.96 -2.63 3.85
CA ALA A 31 -5.69 -3.85 4.18
C ALA A 31 -7.07 -3.87 3.51
N GLU A 32 -7.78 -2.74 3.47
CA GLU A 32 -9.05 -2.60 2.75
C GLU A 32 -8.87 -2.84 1.25
N ARG A 33 -7.85 -2.22 0.63
CA ARG A 33 -7.48 -2.46 -0.77
C ARG A 33 -7.26 -3.95 -1.04
N GLN A 34 -6.55 -4.66 -0.16
CA GLN A 34 -6.33 -6.11 -0.31
C GLN A 34 -7.64 -6.91 -0.26
N LYS A 35 -8.59 -6.52 0.60
CA LYS A 35 -9.92 -7.18 0.64
C LYS A 35 -10.68 -6.98 -0.67
N LEU A 36 -10.63 -5.78 -1.26
CA LEU A 36 -11.26 -5.49 -2.55
C LEU A 36 -10.62 -6.31 -3.69
N ILE A 37 -9.29 -6.43 -3.70
CA ILE A 37 -8.58 -7.27 -4.69
C ILE A 37 -8.97 -8.74 -4.53
N ALA A 38 -9.03 -9.25 -3.30
CA ALA A 38 -9.46 -10.62 -3.04
C ALA A 38 -10.93 -10.85 -3.46
N ALA A 39 -11.82 -9.88 -3.24
CA ALA A 39 -13.21 -9.95 -3.70
C ALA A 39 -13.28 -9.96 -5.24
N ALA A 40 -12.50 -9.12 -5.92
CA ALA A 40 -12.40 -9.10 -7.38
C ALA A 40 -11.90 -10.44 -7.93
N GLY A 41 -10.94 -11.09 -7.25
CA GLY A 41 -10.45 -12.42 -7.60
C GLY A 41 -11.53 -13.50 -7.56
N LYS A 42 -12.50 -13.42 -6.64
CA LYS A 42 -13.63 -14.38 -6.55
C LYS A 42 -14.63 -14.26 -7.70
N VAL A 43 -14.70 -13.11 -8.35
CA VAL A 43 -15.61 -12.85 -9.49
C VAL A 43 -15.00 -13.34 -10.80
N LYS A 44 -13.67 -13.46 -10.88
CA LYS A 44 -12.99 -13.87 -12.12
C LYS A 44 -13.32 -15.33 -12.48
N PRO A 45 -13.74 -15.61 -13.73
CA PRO A 45 -14.22 -16.93 -14.14
C PRO A 45 -13.12 -18.00 -14.26
N SER A 46 -11.85 -17.59 -14.37
CA SER A 46 -10.71 -18.51 -14.31
C SER A 46 -9.62 -17.98 -13.40
N ARG A 47 -9.05 -18.89 -12.59
CA ARG A 47 -7.92 -18.63 -11.70
C ARG A 47 -6.65 -18.29 -12.48
N ASP A 48 -6.58 -18.56 -13.79
CA ASP A 48 -5.41 -18.30 -14.63
C ASP A 48 -5.27 -16.83 -15.06
N MET A 49 -6.30 -16.00 -14.82
CA MET A 49 -6.25 -14.53 -14.95
C MET A 49 -5.56 -13.88 -13.73
N VAL A 50 -4.46 -14.49 -13.28
CA VAL A 50 -3.72 -14.20 -12.03
C VAL A 50 -3.09 -12.80 -12.05
N ARG A 51 -2.78 -12.26 -13.23
CA ARG A 51 -2.12 -10.98 -13.38
C ARG A 51 -2.69 -10.25 -14.60
N ASP A 52 -3.34 -9.13 -14.34
CA ASP A 52 -3.78 -8.21 -15.35
C ASP A 52 -2.75 -7.08 -15.40
N GLU A 53 -1.75 -7.24 -16.27
CA GLU A 53 -0.61 -6.31 -16.38
C GLU A 53 -1.07 -4.92 -16.81
N ALA A 54 -2.04 -4.85 -17.73
CA ALA A 54 -2.67 -3.60 -18.14
C ALA A 54 -3.33 -2.88 -16.96
N ARG A 55 -4.04 -3.61 -16.09
CA ARG A 55 -4.63 -3.02 -14.89
C ARG A 55 -3.57 -2.57 -13.88
N ILE A 56 -2.44 -3.28 -13.77
CA ILE A 56 -1.33 -2.88 -12.89
C ILE A 56 -0.73 -1.56 -13.37
N GLU A 57 -0.43 -1.43 -14.66
CA GLU A 57 0.12 -0.22 -15.26
C GLU A 57 -0.83 0.97 -15.09
N GLU A 58 -2.14 0.76 -15.30
CA GLU A 58 -3.17 1.78 -15.09
C GLU A 58 -3.20 2.26 -13.63
N VAL A 59 -3.17 1.34 -12.66
CA VAL A 59 -3.13 1.71 -11.23
C VAL A 59 -1.89 2.52 -10.91
N ILE A 60 -0.73 2.14 -11.44
CA ILE A 60 0.52 2.88 -11.22
C ILE A 60 0.39 4.30 -11.80
N ALA A 61 -0.10 4.45 -13.03
CA ALA A 61 -0.29 5.76 -13.65
C ALA A 61 -1.24 6.66 -12.83
N LEU A 62 -2.36 6.12 -12.35
CA LEU A 62 -3.31 6.85 -11.51
C LEU A 62 -2.68 7.30 -10.18
N VAL A 63 -1.93 6.41 -9.54
CA VAL A 63 -1.22 6.72 -8.30
C VAL A 63 -0.17 7.81 -8.50
N LEU A 64 0.57 7.78 -9.60
CA LEU A 64 1.59 8.79 -9.89
C LEU A 64 0.96 10.16 -10.13
N ALA A 65 -0.15 10.23 -10.89
CA ALA A 65 -0.89 11.47 -11.10
C ALA A 65 -1.46 12.05 -9.80
N GLU A 66 -1.97 11.20 -8.91
CA GLU A 66 -2.45 11.62 -7.59
C GLU A 66 -1.29 12.09 -6.70
N ALA A 67 -0.14 11.39 -6.73
CA ALA A 67 1.06 11.76 -6.00
C ALA A 67 1.58 13.15 -6.42
N GLU A 68 1.62 13.42 -7.72
CA GLU A 68 1.98 14.74 -8.26
C GLU A 68 1.01 15.83 -7.76
N THR A 69 -0.29 15.56 -7.79
CA THR A 69 -1.33 16.49 -7.30
C THR A 69 -1.18 16.76 -5.80
N ALA A 70 -0.81 15.74 -5.02
CA ALA A 70 -0.58 15.84 -3.58
C ALA A 70 0.78 16.49 -3.21
N GLY A 71 1.60 16.89 -4.19
CA GLY A 71 2.92 17.47 -3.96
C GLY A 71 3.97 16.45 -3.49
N LEU A 72 3.69 15.15 -3.62
CA LEU A 72 4.65 14.10 -3.40
C LEU A 72 5.51 13.97 -4.66
N ALA A 73 6.81 14.31 -4.58
CA ALA A 73 7.71 14.18 -5.72
C ALA A 73 7.61 12.75 -6.28
N GLY A 74 7.26 12.60 -7.57
CA GLY A 74 6.90 11.30 -8.17
C GLY A 74 7.96 10.20 -8.00
N GLY A 75 9.23 10.58 -7.82
CA GLY A 75 10.34 9.66 -7.51
C GLY A 75 10.21 8.94 -6.16
N ASN A 76 9.48 9.49 -5.20
CA ASN A 76 9.24 8.89 -3.88
C ASN A 76 7.98 8.00 -3.85
N ALA A 77 7.02 8.23 -4.75
CA ALA A 77 5.78 7.46 -4.84
C ALA A 77 5.98 6.12 -5.56
N ALA A 78 6.69 6.12 -6.70
CA ALA A 78 6.74 4.99 -7.62
C ALA A 78 7.33 3.70 -7.01
N PRO A 79 8.49 3.74 -6.31
CA PRO A 79 9.09 2.53 -5.74
C PRO A 79 8.26 1.96 -4.58
N GLY A 80 7.61 2.83 -3.79
CA GLY A 80 6.77 2.41 -2.66
C GLY A 80 5.48 1.73 -3.10
N TRP A 81 4.85 2.24 -4.15
CA TRP A 81 3.58 1.70 -4.65
C TRP A 81 3.73 0.40 -5.46
N GLY A 82 4.85 0.21 -6.17
CA GLY A 82 5.16 -1.07 -6.81
C GLY A 82 5.13 -2.23 -5.81
N GLY A 83 5.76 -2.06 -4.65
CA GLY A 83 5.75 -3.06 -3.57
C GLY A 83 4.36 -3.34 -2.97
N VAL A 84 3.47 -2.34 -2.96
CA VAL A 84 2.06 -2.50 -2.53
C VAL A 84 1.24 -3.30 -3.54
N ILE A 85 1.55 -3.18 -4.83
CA ILE A 85 0.88 -3.93 -5.90
C ILE A 85 1.41 -5.35 -5.99
N GLU A 86 2.73 -5.55 -5.83
CA GLU A 86 3.39 -6.84 -5.98
C GLU A 86 3.23 -7.77 -4.77
N LYS A 87 3.05 -7.25 -3.55
CA LYS A 87 2.81 -8.08 -2.37
C LYS A 87 1.44 -8.76 -2.48
N LYS A 88 1.46 -9.97 -3.05
CA LYS A 88 0.37 -10.94 -2.95
C LYS A 88 0.05 -11.19 -1.48
N ASN A 89 -1.24 -11.20 -1.17
CA ASN A 89 -1.72 -11.61 0.13
C ASN A 89 -1.29 -13.08 0.40
N PRO A 90 -0.52 -13.39 1.47
CA PRO A 90 -0.15 -14.77 1.78
C PRO A 90 -1.35 -15.70 2.03
N TYR A 91 -2.55 -15.14 2.29
CA TYR A 91 -3.80 -15.89 2.43
C TYR A 91 -4.37 -16.46 1.11
N GLU A 92 -3.89 -16.01 -0.06
CA GLU A 92 -4.33 -16.57 -1.35
C GLU A 92 -3.83 -18.01 -1.59
N LYS A 93 -2.83 -18.46 -0.81
CA LYS A 93 -2.35 -19.87 -0.82
C LYS A 93 -3.18 -20.83 0.02
N ARG A 94 -4.27 -20.40 0.68
CA ARG A 94 -5.04 -21.26 1.60
C ARG A 94 -6.54 -21.09 1.49
N VAL A 95 -7.05 -21.28 0.29
CA VAL A 95 -8.45 -21.71 0.07
C VAL A 95 -8.41 -22.71 -1.08
N GLY A 96 -8.05 -23.94 -0.70
CA GLY A 96 -8.30 -25.14 -1.48
C GLY A 96 -9.54 -25.80 -0.90
N CYS A 97 -10.61 -25.82 -1.70
CA CYS A 97 -11.34 -27.04 -1.98
C CYS A 97 -11.27 -27.23 -3.49
#